data_AF-A0A221KCX0-F1
#
_entry.id   AF-A0A221KCX0-F1
#
_cell.length_a   1.000
_cell.length_b   1.000
_cell.length_c   1.000
_cell.angle_alpha   90.00
_cell.angle_beta   90.00
_cell.angle_gamma   90.00
#
_symmetry.space_group_name_H-M   'P 1'
#
loop_
_entity.id
_entity.type
_entity.pdbx_description
1 polymer ?
#
loop_
_entity_poly.entity_id
_entity_poly.type
_entity_poly.pdbx_seq_one_letter_code
_entity_poly.pdbx_strand_id
1 'polypeptide(L)' 'MSSTRTLVSHIKQELKAAGITYAMLARELGLAESSVKRMLAGGDMPLSRIDAICRVLRCDFADLARGAWPTPSRWCRN' A
#
# COMPACT_ATOMS: atom_id res chain seq x y z
N MET A 1 -11.93 2.19 14.89
CA MET A 1 -10.69 2.88 15.27
C MET A 1 -10.22 3.77 14.13
N SER A 2 -9.98 5.05 14.36
CA SER A 2 -9.58 6.00 13.30
C SER A 2 -8.19 5.74 12.72
N SER A 3 -7.29 5.10 13.48
CA SER A 3 -5.90 4.87 13.06
C SER A 3 -5.74 3.93 11.86
N THR A 4 -6.60 2.92 11.73
CA THR A 4 -6.54 1.95 10.62
C THR A 4 -6.93 2.57 9.28
N ARG A 5 -7.91 3.48 9.27
CA ARG A 5 -8.31 4.21 8.04
C ARG A 5 -7.25 5.20 7.61
N THR A 6 -6.58 5.86 8.56
CA THR A 6 -5.42 6.72 8.27
C THR A 6 -4.32 5.91 7.61
N LEU A 7 -3.96 4.75 8.17
CA LEU A 7 -2.95 3.86 7.59
C LEU A 7 -3.30 3.43 6.15
N VAL A 8 -4.54 3.00 5.91
CA VAL A 8 -5.00 2.62 4.56
C VAL A 8 -4.94 3.80 3.60
N SER A 9 -5.23 5.01 4.07
CA SER A 9 -5.13 6.23 3.26
C SER A 9 -3.69 6.55 2.88
N HIS A 10 -2.73 6.36 3.80
CA HIS A 10 -1.30 6.51 3.52
C HIS A 10 -0.86 5.48 2.46
N ILE A 11 -1.23 4.20 2.59
CA ILE A 11 -0.93 3.17 1.58
C ILE A 11 -1.44 3.59 0.19
N LYS A 12 -2.67 4.11 0.10
CA LYS A 12 -3.25 4.55 -1.19
C LYS A 12 -2.48 5.72 -1.79
N GLN A 13 -2.04 6.67 -0.97
CA GLN A 13 -1.21 7.78 -1.42
C GLN A 13 0.14 7.27 -1.95
N GLU A 14 0.75 6.32 -1.26
CA GLU A 14 2.04 5.76 -1.68
C GLU A 14 1.95 4.93 -2.95
N LEU A 15 0.91 4.10 -3.11
CA LEU A 15 0.67 3.39 -4.37
C LEU A 15 0.56 4.36 -5.54
N LYS A 16 -0.18 5.47 -5.36
CA LYS A 16 -0.32 6.52 -6.36
C LYS A 16 1.00 7.23 -6.64
N ALA A 17 1.78 7.52 -5.61
CA ALA A 17 3.02 8.26 -5.71
C ALA A 17 4.16 7.41 -6.31
N ALA A 18 4.16 6.10 -6.08
CA ALA A 18 5.05 5.11 -6.73
C ALA A 18 4.62 4.76 -8.16
N GLY A 19 3.47 5.26 -8.64
CA GLY A 19 2.92 4.91 -9.96
C GLY A 19 2.41 3.47 -10.06
N ILE A 20 2.21 2.79 -8.93
CA ILE A 20 1.73 1.40 -8.89
C ILE A 20 0.21 1.42 -8.97
N THR A 21 -0.31 0.88 -10.07
CA THR A 21 -1.74 0.71 -10.24
C THR A 21 -2.27 -0.48 -9.43
N TYR A 22 -3.58 -0.49 -9.14
CA TYR A 22 -4.21 -1.64 -8.48
C TYR A 22 -4.06 -2.93 -9.28
N ALA A 23 -3.99 -2.86 -10.62
CA ALA A 23 -3.77 -4.02 -11.48
C ALA A 23 -2.35 -4.60 -11.29
N MET A 24 -1.33 -3.75 -11.21
CA MET A 24 0.04 -4.18 -10.91
C MET A 24 0.14 -4.78 -9.51
N LEU A 25 -0.42 -4.10 -8.52
CA LEU A 25 -0.44 -4.61 -7.14
C LEU A 25 -1.16 -5.95 -7.06
N ALA A 26 -2.30 -6.10 -7.74
CA ALA A 26 -3.04 -7.35 -7.80
C ALA A 26 -2.20 -8.47 -8.41
N ARG A 27 -1.44 -8.19 -9.47
CA ARG A 27 -0.53 -9.16 -10.10
C ARG A 27 0.58 -9.62 -9.15
N GLU A 28 1.23 -8.68 -8.45
CA GLU A 28 2.27 -8.98 -7.46
C GLU A 28 1.73 -9.75 -6.25
N LEU A 29 0.48 -9.46 -5.84
CA LEU A 29 -0.18 -10.16 -4.74
C LEU A 29 -0.82 -11.50 -5.15
N GLY A 30 -0.83 -11.85 -6.44
CA GLY A 30 -1.56 -13.02 -6.96
C GLY A 30 -3.07 -12.94 -6.73
N LEU A 31 -3.63 -11.73 -6.70
CA LEU A 31 -5.05 -11.45 -6.46
C LEU A 31 -5.72 -10.86 -7.68
N ALA A 32 -7.06 -10.89 -7.69
CA ALA A 32 -7.85 -10.07 -8.61
C ALA A 32 -7.87 -8.60 -8.16
N GLU A 33 -7.83 -7.67 -9.12
CA GLU A 33 -7.92 -6.22 -8.85
C GLU A 33 -9.19 -5.86 -8.06
N SER A 34 -10.31 -6.52 -8.35
CA SER A 34 -11.57 -6.37 -7.62
C SER A 34 -11.45 -6.74 -6.13
N SER A 35 -10.65 -7.75 -5.81
CA SER A 35 -10.36 -8.16 -4.43
C SER A 35 -9.52 -7.12 -3.70
N VAL A 36 -8.50 -6.57 -4.38
CA VAL A 36 -7.67 -5.47 -3.86
C VAL A 36 -8.52 -4.22 -3.57
N LYS A 37 -9.41 -3.84 -4.50
CA LYS A 37 -10.34 -2.73 -4.29
C LYS A 37 -11.29 -2.97 -3.12
N ARG A 38 -11.85 -4.18 -3.00
CA ARG A 38 -12.71 -4.56 -1.87
C ARG A 38 -11.97 -4.44 -0.54
N MET A 39 -10.74 -4.95 -0.48
CA MET A 39 -9.90 -4.91 0.72
C MET A 39 -9.55 -3.47 1.14
N LEU A 40 -9.21 -2.61 0.17
CA LEU A 40 -8.93 -1.19 0.39
C LEU A 40 -10.17 -0.34 0.69
N ALA A 41 -11.36 -0.79 0.31
CA ALA A 41 -12.63 -0.10 0.56
C ALA A 41 -13.32 -0.56 1.86
N GLY A 42 -13.21 -1.84 2.21
CA GLY A 42 -13.84 -2.43 3.38
C GLY A 42 -13.21 -2.01 4.71
N GLY A 43 -11.94 -1.58 4.71
CA GLY A 43 -11.25 -1.12 5.92
C GLY A 43 -10.87 -2.24 6.90
N ASP A 44 -11.25 -3.48 6.60
CA ASP A 44 -10.85 -4.69 7.31
C ASP A 44 -9.83 -5.42 6.44
N MET A 45 -8.55 -5.11 6.68
CA MET A 45 -7.43 -5.70 5.95
C MET A 45 -6.47 -6.33 6.97
N PRO A 46 -6.21 -7.65 6.88
CA PRO A 46 -5.29 -8.30 7.80
C PRO A 46 -3.86 -7.77 7.61
N LEU A 47 -3.08 -7.76 8.69
CA LEU A 47 -1.68 -7.32 8.69
C LEU A 47 -0.82 -8.04 7.64
N SER A 48 -1.11 -9.32 7.35
CA SER A 48 -0.44 -10.09 6.30
C SER A 48 -0.58 -9.48 4.90
N ARG A 49 -1.71 -8.82 4.61
CA ARG A 49 -1.93 -8.13 3.33
C ARG A 49 -1.21 -6.79 3.30
N ILE A 50 -1.14 -6.10 4.43
CA ILE A 50 -0.34 -4.89 4.57
C ILE A 50 1.14 -5.22 4.33
N ASP A 51 1.65 -6.30 4.96
CA ASP A 51 3.02 -6.78 4.76
C ASP A 51 3.31 -7.09 3.29
N ALA A 52 2.39 -7.75 2.60
CA ALA A 52 2.54 -8.06 1.18
C ALA A 52 2.59 -6.79 0.31
N ILE A 53 1.78 -5.77 0.61
CA ILE A 53 1.83 -4.46 -0.07
C ILE A 53 3.16 -3.75 0.25
N CYS A 54 3.61 -3.81 1.49
CA CYS A 54 4.89 -3.25 1.92
C CYS A 54 6.06 -3.88 1.17
N ARG A 55 6.06 -5.20 0.94
CA ARG A 55 7.07 -5.87 0.10
C ARG A 55 7.11 -5.35 -1.32
N VAL A 56 5.95 -5.10 -1.94
CA VAL A 56 5.86 -4.54 -3.29
C VAL A 56 6.41 -3.11 -3.33
N LEU A 57 6.14 -2.33 -2.28
CA LEU A 57 6.67 -0.98 -2.10
C LEU A 57 8.13 -0.96 -1.60
N ARG A 58 8.72 -2.13 -1.32
CA ARG A 58 10.03 -2.30 -0.68
C ARG A 58 10.17 -1.46 0.59
N CYS A 59 9.11 -1.44 1.40
CA CYS A 59 9.01 -0.69 2.64
C CYS A 59 8.75 -1.59 3.85
N ASP A 60 8.99 -1.03 5.02
CA ASP A 60 8.68 -1.69 6.29
C ASP A 60 7.39 -1.14 6.90
N PHE A 61 6.67 -1.98 7.66
CA PHE A 61 5.43 -1.57 8.34
C PHE A 61 5.69 -0.43 9.34
N ALA A 62 6.87 -0.43 9.96
CA ALA A 62 7.25 0.60 10.91
C ALA A 62 7.32 2.01 10.27
N ASP A 63 7.78 2.10 9.02
CA ASP A 63 7.84 3.37 8.29
C ASP A 63 6.45 3.85 7.87
N LEU A 64 5.61 2.90 7.44
CA LEU A 64 4.21 3.15 7.12
C LEU A 64 3.44 3.67 8.35
N ALA A 65 3.63 3.04 9.51
CA ALA A 65 2.95 3.38 10.77
C ALA A 65 3.40 4.73 11.33
N ARG A 66 4.68 5.10 11.15
CA ARG A 66 5.21 6.42 11.56
C ARG A 66 4.82 7.55 10.60
N GLY A 67 4.32 7.23 9.41
CA GLY A 67 4.19 8.22 8.33
C GLY A 67 5.53 8.83 7.92
N ALA A 68 6.65 8.17 8.27
CA ALA A 68 8.00 8.64 8.02
C ALA A 68 8.51 8.23 6.62
N TRP A 69 7.59 7.90 5.73
CA TRP A 69 7.92 7.42 4.40
C TRP A 69 8.48 8.56 3.53
N PRO A 70 9.67 8.39 2.92
CA PRO A 70 10.22 9.38 2.02
C PRO A 70 9.38 9.44 0.74
N THR A 71 8.88 10.62 0.40
CA THR A 71 8.12 10.87 -0.82
C THR A 71 8.88 10.32 -2.06
N PRO A 72 8.20 9.62 -2.99
CA PRO A 72 8.85 8.78 -4.01
C PRO A 72 9.52 9.53 -5.17
N SER A 73 9.82 10.82 -5.06
CA SER A 73 10.60 11.56 -6.07
C SER A 73 12.03 11.01 -6.26
N ARG A 74 12.48 10.04 -5.45
CA ARG A 74 13.74 9.29 -5.61
C ARG A 74 13.63 7.95 -6.34
N TRP A 75 12.44 7.35 -6.47
CA TRP A 75 12.28 6.06 -7.17
C TRP A 75 12.36 6.20 -8.69
N CYS A 76 12.03 7.37 -9.24
CA CYS A 76 12.13 7.70 -10.67
C CYS A 76 13.42 8.46 -11.04
N ARG A 77 14.50 8.32 -10.26
CA ARG A 77 15.82 8.89 -10.60
C ARG A 77 16.90 7.81 -10.54
N ASN A 78 16.76 6.78 -11.37
CA ASN A 78 17.86 6.03 -11.95
C ASN A 78 17.40 5.32 -13.22
#